data_AF-A0A7R9P3Y7-F1
#
_entry.id   AF-A0A7R9P3Y7-F1
#
_cell.length_a   1.000
_cell.length_b   1.000
_cell.length_c   1.000
_cell.angle_alpha   90.00
_cell.angle_beta   90.00
_cell.angle_gamma   90.00
#
_symmetry.space_group_name_H-M   'P 1'
#
loop_
_entity.id
_entity.type
_entity.pdbx_description
1 polymer ?
#
loop_
_entity_poly.entity_id
_entity_poly.type
_entity_poly.pdbx_seq_one_letter_code
_entity_poly.pdbx_strand_id
1 'polypeptide(L)'
;MNRQKIGVASSDSILIQSLQNGSALEFERSDSTRRLRLVLSEILAITSQVREQQKSSVKSSELFDNSVYIEEICDVLCIALAELPAVLNVLDIVETLLYVKHGPEIICWVIANTPDCFREVCINLIANGERQEDDNVGGKTRMQAISMLCQMNPSQALPIRAKCVEMCRMPALAITLSLEHATRTLGGDTEGDMVAFISGLLLGNDQQVRNWFAMFVRNSQKASKIDNIFVWLSVFPFIQICMLAKLSERKWESHTSLQLCRDELLRRLQTIILFSMDSQLPESCVVEASALLRLYCALRGIAGIK
;
A
#
# COMPACT_ATOMS: atom_id res chain seq x y z
N MET A 1 -34.92 23.64 51.78
CA MET A 1 -33.63 22.91 51.76
C MET A 1 -33.63 21.95 50.58
N ASN A 2 -33.02 22.31 49.45
CA ASN A 2 -32.18 21.41 48.64
C ASN A 2 -31.68 22.12 47.37
N ARG A 3 -30.35 22.23 47.29
CA ARG A 3 -29.55 22.63 46.13
C ARG A 3 -29.74 21.61 45.01
N GLN A 4 -30.02 22.07 43.79
CA GLN A 4 -29.72 21.31 42.58
C GLN A 4 -28.47 21.90 41.91
N LYS A 5 -27.50 21.01 41.71
CA LYS A 5 -26.18 21.26 41.12
C LYS A 5 -26.32 21.54 39.62
N ILE A 6 -25.71 22.63 39.18
CA ILE A 6 -25.42 22.91 37.76
C ILE A 6 -24.38 21.88 37.31
N GLY A 7 -24.83 20.89 36.55
CA GLY A 7 -23.99 19.91 35.86
C GLY A 7 -23.57 20.46 34.50
N VAL A 8 -22.28 20.35 34.24
CA VAL A 8 -21.56 20.73 33.02
C VAL A 8 -22.28 20.18 31.78
N ALA A 9 -22.73 21.07 30.91
CA ALA A 9 -23.24 20.73 29.58
C ALA A 9 -22.06 20.29 28.71
N SER A 10 -21.91 18.99 28.52
CA SER A 10 -21.19 18.41 27.39
C SER A 10 -21.87 18.88 26.10
N SER A 11 -21.06 19.53 25.27
CA SER A 11 -21.37 19.97 23.92
C SER A 11 -21.58 18.75 23.02
N ASP A 12 -22.73 18.10 23.16
CA ASP A 12 -23.18 17.08 22.21
C ASP A 12 -23.71 17.79 20.96
N SER A 13 -22.92 17.69 19.88
CA SER A 13 -23.32 18.10 18.54
C SER A 13 -24.66 17.45 18.19
N ILE A 14 -25.62 18.30 17.82
CA ILE A 14 -27.03 18.02 17.47
C ILE A 14 -27.19 16.99 16.32
N LEU A 15 -26.10 16.48 15.75
CA LEU A 15 -26.08 15.50 14.66
C LEU A 15 -26.10 14.04 15.13
N ILE A 16 -25.87 13.76 16.43
CA ILE A 16 -25.87 12.40 16.98
C ILE A 16 -27.18 12.19 17.74
N GLN A 17 -28.31 12.19 17.02
CA GLN A 17 -29.53 11.64 17.60
C GLN A 17 -29.35 10.12 17.64
N SER A 18 -29.29 9.57 18.85
CA SER A 18 -29.06 8.17 19.19
C SER A 18 -29.59 7.19 18.13
N LEU A 19 -28.69 6.66 17.29
CA LEU A 19 -28.98 5.57 16.37
C LEU A 19 -29.46 4.36 17.19
N GLN A 20 -30.77 4.10 17.17
CA GLN A 20 -31.40 3.03 17.94
C GLN A 20 -31.25 1.67 17.23
N ASN A 21 -30.92 1.70 15.94
CA ASN A 21 -30.59 0.56 15.08
C ASN A 21 -29.18 0.77 14.49
N GLY A 22 -28.45 -0.31 14.18
CA GLY A 22 -27.10 -0.22 13.58
C GLY A 22 -27.08 0.61 12.29
N SER A 23 -25.98 1.34 12.05
CA SER A 23 -25.92 2.39 11.01
C SER A 23 -26.13 1.86 9.60
N ALA A 24 -25.79 0.59 9.34
CA ALA A 24 -26.05 -0.11 8.09
C ALA A 24 -27.56 -0.31 7.80
N LEU A 25 -28.34 -0.71 8.82
CA LEU A 25 -29.78 -0.94 8.66
C LEU A 25 -30.55 0.38 8.47
N GLU A 26 -30.08 1.45 9.13
CA GLU A 26 -30.63 2.79 8.89
C GLU A 26 -30.30 3.30 7.49
N PHE A 27 -29.09 3.05 6.98
CA PHE A 27 -28.68 3.43 5.63
C PHE A 27 -29.58 2.77 4.57
N GLU A 28 -29.87 1.48 4.70
CA GLU A 28 -30.72 0.74 3.77
C GLU A 28 -32.13 1.34 3.68
N ARG A 29 -32.72 1.73 4.82
CA ARG A 29 -34.10 2.25 4.90
C ARG A 29 -34.22 3.76 4.63
N SER A 30 -33.11 4.43 4.39
CA SER A 30 -33.05 5.89 4.27
C SER A 30 -33.24 6.38 2.84
N ASP A 31 -33.81 7.59 2.70
CA ASP A 31 -33.79 8.35 1.46
C ASP A 31 -32.39 8.94 1.17
N SER A 32 -32.16 9.41 -0.06
CA SER A 32 -30.86 9.92 -0.50
C SER A 32 -30.28 11.03 0.38
N THR A 33 -31.12 11.93 0.89
CA THR A 33 -30.66 13.04 1.76
C THR A 33 -30.23 12.51 3.11
N ARG A 34 -30.95 11.53 3.66
CA ARG A 34 -30.58 10.89 4.93
C ARG A 34 -29.33 10.01 4.77
N ARG A 35 -29.18 9.29 3.65
CA ARG A 35 -27.95 8.54 3.32
C ARG A 35 -26.72 9.44 3.27
N LEU A 36 -26.82 10.60 2.63
CA LEU A 36 -25.75 11.61 2.64
C LEU A 36 -25.35 12.03 4.05
N ARG A 37 -26.33 12.34 4.92
CA ARG A 37 -26.06 12.72 6.31
C ARG A 37 -25.37 11.59 7.09
N LEU A 38 -25.81 10.34 6.90
CA LEU A 38 -25.22 9.18 7.57
C LEU A 38 -23.75 9.00 7.17
N VAL A 39 -23.45 8.96 5.86
CA VAL A 39 -22.08 8.82 5.33
C VAL A 39 -21.18 9.94 5.83
N LEU A 40 -21.64 11.20 5.76
CA LEU A 40 -20.87 12.34 6.26
C LEU A 40 -20.66 12.30 7.77
N SER A 41 -21.67 11.91 8.55
CA SER A 41 -21.55 11.81 10.00
C SER A 41 -20.51 10.78 10.43
N GLU A 42 -20.48 9.62 9.77
CA GLU A 42 -19.52 8.55 10.01
C GLU A 42 -18.10 9.00 9.60
N ILE A 43 -17.94 9.55 8.40
CA ILE A 43 -16.63 10.04 7.92
C ILE A 43 -16.06 11.13 8.83
N LEU A 44 -16.88 12.12 9.24
CA LEU A 44 -16.43 13.20 10.10
C LEU A 44 -16.13 12.70 11.52
N ALA A 45 -16.88 11.70 12.01
CA ALA A 45 -16.59 11.05 13.29
C ALA A 45 -15.25 10.31 13.25
N ILE A 46 -14.97 9.57 12.16
CA ILE A 46 -13.67 8.91 11.97
C ILE A 46 -12.55 9.96 11.84
N THR A 47 -12.77 11.03 11.07
CA THR A 47 -11.82 12.14 10.91
C THR A 47 -11.46 12.76 12.27
N SER A 48 -12.47 12.99 13.13
CA SER A 48 -12.28 13.50 14.49
C SER A 48 -11.47 12.53 15.35
N GLN A 49 -11.80 11.23 15.30
CA GLN A 49 -11.07 10.20 16.03
C GLN A 49 -9.60 10.12 15.61
N VAL A 50 -9.31 10.22 14.30
CA VAL A 50 -7.94 10.21 13.76
C VAL A 50 -7.15 11.44 14.23
N ARG A 51 -7.79 12.61 14.35
CA ARG A 51 -7.15 13.83 14.87
C ARG A 51 -6.88 13.77 16.38
N GLU A 52 -7.79 13.20 17.16
CA GLU A 52 -7.70 13.15 18.62
C GLU A 52 -6.87 11.97 19.15
N GLN A 53 -6.97 10.80 18.52
CA GLN A 53 -6.28 9.59 18.92
C GLN A 53 -5.08 9.39 18.01
N GLN A 54 -3.86 9.58 18.53
CA GLN A 54 -2.65 9.24 17.80
C GLN A 54 -2.59 7.71 17.53
N LYS A 55 -3.14 7.32 16.36
CA LYS A 55 -2.87 6.13 15.55
C LYS A 55 -3.24 4.73 16.09
N SER A 56 -3.65 4.53 17.35
CA SER A 56 -3.68 3.17 17.92
C SER A 56 -5.04 2.45 17.99
N SER A 57 -6.20 3.11 17.90
CA SER A 57 -7.50 2.39 17.94
C SER A 57 -8.70 3.22 17.46
N VAL A 58 -8.81 3.46 16.16
CA VAL A 58 -10.05 4.05 15.59
C VAL A 58 -11.18 3.02 15.67
N LYS A 59 -12.37 3.44 16.11
CA LYS A 59 -13.54 2.55 16.17
C LYS A 59 -13.95 2.11 14.77
N SER A 60 -14.23 0.82 14.60
CA SER A 60 -14.81 0.26 13.37
C SER A 60 -16.14 0.93 13.05
N SER A 61 -16.36 1.25 11.78
CA SER A 61 -17.64 1.78 11.31
C SER A 61 -18.46 0.67 10.69
N GLU A 62 -19.59 0.32 11.32
CA GLU A 62 -20.51 -0.71 10.78
C GLU A 62 -20.92 -0.41 9.34
N LEU A 63 -21.12 0.87 8.98
CA LEU A 63 -21.53 1.24 7.63
C LEU A 63 -20.44 0.92 6.60
N PHE A 64 -19.20 1.30 6.90
CA PHE A 64 -18.07 1.10 5.98
C PHE A 64 -17.47 -0.32 6.01
N ASP A 65 -17.82 -1.14 6.99
CA ASP A 65 -17.41 -2.55 7.06
C ASP A 65 -18.24 -3.46 6.15
N ASN A 66 -19.41 -2.99 5.73
CA ASN A 66 -20.36 -3.74 4.89
C ASN A 66 -20.09 -3.50 3.40
N SER A 67 -19.48 -4.49 2.73
CA SER A 67 -19.10 -4.41 1.31
C SER A 67 -20.27 -4.15 0.36
N VAL A 68 -21.50 -4.56 0.71
CA VAL A 68 -22.71 -4.41 -0.11
C VAL A 68 -23.05 -2.94 -0.37
N TYR A 69 -22.77 -2.05 0.58
CA TYR A 69 -23.11 -0.64 0.47
C TYR A 69 -21.95 0.21 -0.08
N ILE A 70 -20.77 -0.37 -0.33
CA ILE A 70 -19.56 0.40 -0.69
C ILE A 70 -19.74 1.19 -1.98
N GLU A 71 -20.36 0.61 -3.01
CA GLU A 71 -20.60 1.30 -4.28
C GLU A 71 -21.48 2.53 -4.07
N GLU A 72 -22.60 2.37 -3.36
CA GLU A 72 -23.51 3.49 -3.06
C GLU A 72 -22.87 4.54 -2.13
N ILE A 73 -22.06 4.10 -1.15
CA ILE A 73 -21.29 5.00 -0.29
C ILE A 73 -20.29 5.81 -1.12
N CYS A 74 -19.64 5.19 -2.12
CA CYS A 74 -18.71 5.88 -3.02
C CYS A 74 -19.44 6.95 -3.85
N ASP A 75 -20.63 6.65 -4.38
CA ASP A 75 -21.43 7.63 -5.13
C ASP A 75 -21.79 8.84 -4.27
N VAL A 76 -22.32 8.59 -3.06
CA VAL A 76 -22.67 9.63 -2.09
C VAL A 76 -21.45 10.47 -1.70
N LEU A 77 -20.30 9.82 -1.46
CA LEU A 77 -19.07 10.49 -1.09
C LEU A 77 -18.51 11.35 -2.24
N CYS A 78 -18.56 10.87 -3.47
CA CYS A 78 -18.10 11.62 -4.64
C CYS A 78 -18.97 12.86 -4.87
N ILE A 79 -20.30 12.73 -4.74
CA ILE A 79 -21.21 13.89 -4.79
C ILE A 79 -20.87 14.87 -3.68
N ALA A 80 -20.67 14.41 -2.45
CA ALA A 80 -20.35 15.28 -1.33
C ALA A 80 -19.03 16.04 -1.53
N LEU A 81 -17.99 15.37 -2.05
CA LEU A 81 -16.70 15.99 -2.36
C LEU A 81 -16.81 17.06 -3.46
N ALA A 82 -17.65 16.83 -4.47
CA ALA A 82 -17.88 17.79 -5.54
C ALA A 82 -18.69 19.02 -5.08
N GLU A 83 -19.73 18.79 -4.26
CA GLU A 83 -20.68 19.84 -3.86
C GLU A 83 -20.24 20.61 -2.60
N LEU A 84 -19.37 20.03 -1.75
CA LEU A 84 -18.96 20.59 -0.46
C LEU A 84 -17.43 20.80 -0.32
N PRO A 85 -16.73 21.43 -1.29
CA PRO A 85 -15.26 21.59 -1.25
C PRO A 85 -14.77 22.51 -0.11
N ALA A 86 -15.65 23.34 0.45
CA ALA A 86 -15.33 24.19 1.60
C ALA A 86 -15.31 23.42 2.94
N VAL A 87 -15.94 22.25 3.00
CA VAL A 87 -16.06 21.43 4.20
C VAL A 87 -15.20 20.17 4.09
N LEU A 88 -15.15 19.57 2.90
CA LEU A 88 -14.46 18.31 2.65
C LEU A 88 -13.24 18.55 1.76
N ASN A 89 -12.07 18.15 2.26
CA ASN A 89 -10.83 18.12 1.48
C ASN A 89 -10.52 16.67 1.10
N VAL A 90 -10.30 16.41 -0.19
CA VAL A 90 -9.95 15.07 -0.70
C VAL A 90 -8.76 14.47 0.04
N LEU A 91 -7.73 15.27 0.37
CA LEU A 91 -6.55 14.77 1.07
C LEU A 91 -6.87 14.29 2.49
N ASP A 92 -7.68 15.06 3.23
CA ASP A 92 -8.10 14.70 4.59
C ASP A 92 -9.01 13.46 4.57
N ILE A 93 -9.88 13.37 3.57
CA ILE A 93 -10.77 12.21 3.37
C ILE A 93 -9.95 10.97 3.04
N VAL A 94 -8.97 11.06 2.14
CA VAL A 94 -8.09 9.95 1.79
C VAL A 94 -7.33 9.44 3.02
N GLU A 95 -6.75 10.32 3.84
CA GLU A 95 -6.08 9.90 5.08
C GLU A 95 -7.04 9.27 6.08
N THR A 96 -8.29 9.76 6.14
CA THR A 96 -9.34 9.17 6.99
C THR A 96 -9.73 7.76 6.50
N LEU A 97 -9.85 7.57 5.19
CA LEU A 97 -10.21 6.29 4.59
C LEU A 97 -9.17 5.19 4.83
N LEU A 98 -7.90 5.54 5.11
CA LEU A 98 -6.87 4.53 5.46
C LEU A 98 -7.18 3.74 6.74
N TYR A 99 -8.10 4.23 7.58
CA TYR A 99 -8.54 3.57 8.81
C TYR A 99 -9.78 2.69 8.61
N VAL A 100 -10.30 2.63 7.39
CA VAL A 100 -11.50 1.88 7.02
C VAL A 100 -11.10 0.60 6.31
N LYS A 101 -11.82 -0.50 6.56
CA LYS A 101 -11.54 -1.83 6.00
C LYS A 101 -11.44 -1.84 4.47
N HIS A 102 -12.35 -1.16 3.79
CA HIS A 102 -12.41 -1.03 2.32
C HIS A 102 -11.83 0.31 1.82
N GLY A 103 -10.97 0.94 2.62
CA GLY A 103 -10.38 2.25 2.34
C GLY A 103 -9.67 2.36 0.99
N PRO A 104 -8.70 1.46 0.69
CA PRO A 104 -7.98 1.48 -0.59
C PRO A 104 -8.89 1.41 -1.81
N GLU A 105 -9.94 0.59 -1.77
CA GLU A 105 -10.95 0.49 -2.81
C GLU A 105 -11.71 1.82 -2.97
N ILE A 106 -12.25 2.36 -1.87
CA ILE A 106 -13.00 3.63 -1.88
C ILE A 106 -12.13 4.78 -2.39
N ILE A 107 -10.85 4.84 -2.00
CA ILE A 107 -9.89 5.83 -2.50
C ILE A 107 -9.79 5.73 -4.03
N CYS A 108 -9.67 4.52 -4.59
CA CYS A 108 -9.63 4.35 -6.04
C CYS A 108 -10.90 4.87 -6.72
N TRP A 109 -12.08 4.62 -6.15
CA TRP A 109 -13.34 5.16 -6.65
C TRP A 109 -13.39 6.69 -6.62
N VAL A 110 -12.96 7.32 -5.52
CA VAL A 110 -12.91 8.79 -5.39
C VAL A 110 -11.98 9.39 -6.44
N ILE A 111 -10.78 8.83 -6.61
CA ILE A 111 -9.79 9.35 -7.56
C ILE A 111 -10.20 9.05 -9.02
N ALA A 112 -10.89 7.94 -9.29
CA ALA A 112 -11.45 7.68 -10.62
C ALA A 112 -12.46 8.76 -11.04
N ASN A 113 -13.21 9.31 -10.09
CA ASN A 113 -14.16 10.41 -10.31
C ASN A 113 -13.50 11.80 -10.30
N THR A 114 -12.28 11.93 -9.77
CA THR A 114 -11.54 13.21 -9.67
C THR A 114 -10.06 13.02 -10.09
N PRO A 115 -9.78 12.66 -11.36
CA PRO A 115 -8.43 12.25 -11.78
C PRO A 115 -7.38 13.35 -11.63
N ASP A 116 -7.76 14.62 -11.64
CA ASP A 116 -6.86 15.76 -11.52
C ASP A 116 -6.08 15.77 -10.19
N CYS A 117 -6.67 15.22 -9.12
CA CYS A 117 -6.04 15.16 -7.80
C CYS A 117 -5.14 13.92 -7.61
N PHE A 118 -5.07 12.99 -8.58
CA PHE A 118 -4.31 11.74 -8.48
C PHE A 118 -2.88 11.95 -7.97
N ARG A 119 -2.17 12.90 -8.60
CA ARG A 119 -0.76 13.16 -8.29
C ARG A 119 -0.60 13.77 -6.90
N GLU A 120 -1.46 14.71 -6.54
CA GLU A 120 -1.43 15.36 -5.24
C GLU A 120 -1.70 14.36 -4.12
N VAL A 121 -2.70 13.50 -4.30
CA VAL A 121 -3.06 12.43 -3.37
C VAL A 121 -1.92 11.43 -3.20
N CYS A 122 -1.32 10.95 -4.28
CA CYS A 122 -0.18 10.03 -4.19
C CYS A 122 1.02 10.69 -3.48
N ILE A 123 1.31 11.96 -3.77
CA ILE A 123 2.39 12.70 -3.10
C ILE A 123 2.09 12.85 -1.60
N ASN A 124 0.85 13.19 -1.23
CA ASN A 124 0.44 13.33 0.16
C ASN A 124 0.58 12.01 0.92
N LEU A 125 0.08 10.91 0.34
CA LEU A 125 0.24 9.58 0.91
C LEU A 125 1.72 9.23 1.09
N ILE A 126 2.57 9.40 0.08
CA ILE A 126 4.02 9.16 0.21
C ILE A 126 4.63 10.05 1.31
N ALA A 127 4.24 11.33 1.38
CA ALA A 127 4.72 12.28 2.37
C ALA A 127 4.38 11.87 3.80
N ASN A 128 3.26 11.18 4.01
CA ASN A 128 2.83 10.65 5.30
C ASN A 128 3.25 9.18 5.52
N GLY A 129 3.79 8.52 4.49
CA GLY A 129 4.31 7.16 4.55
C GLY A 129 5.57 7.03 5.39
N GLU A 130 5.88 5.82 5.84
CA GLU A 130 6.98 5.62 6.78
C GLU A 130 8.35 5.66 6.09
N ARG A 131 9.35 6.19 6.80
CA ARG A 131 10.76 6.19 6.36
C ARG A 131 11.43 4.84 6.63
N GLN A 132 10.92 4.09 7.59
CA GLN A 132 11.39 2.78 8.03
C GLN A 132 10.17 1.86 8.13
N GLU A 133 10.34 0.57 7.88
CA GLU A 133 9.26 -0.40 8.07
C GLU A 133 8.96 -0.52 9.57
N ASP A 134 7.93 0.17 10.04
CA ASP A 134 7.27 -0.14 11.31
C ASP A 134 6.04 -1.00 10.99
N ASP A 135 5.71 -1.95 11.86
CA ASP A 135 4.56 -2.87 11.69
C ASP A 135 3.18 -2.19 11.85
N ASN A 136 3.15 -0.87 11.72
CA ASN A 136 1.97 -0.06 11.85
C ASN A 136 1.00 -0.34 10.69
N VAL A 137 -0.24 -0.68 11.04
CA VAL A 137 -1.31 -1.03 10.10
C VAL A 137 -1.51 0.07 9.05
N GLY A 138 -1.38 1.34 9.45
CA GLY A 138 -1.52 2.49 8.54
C GLY A 138 -0.45 2.57 7.44
N GLY A 139 0.75 2.01 7.65
CA GLY A 139 1.79 1.94 6.63
C GLY A 139 1.44 0.96 5.51
N LYS A 140 0.88 -0.20 5.87
CA LYS A 140 0.48 -1.27 4.95
C LYS A 140 -0.71 -0.84 4.08
N THR A 141 -1.78 -0.33 4.68
CA THR A 141 -2.98 0.13 3.95
C THR A 141 -2.65 1.26 2.97
N ARG A 142 -1.77 2.19 3.38
CA ARG A 142 -1.30 3.28 2.52
C ARG A 142 -0.55 2.76 1.29
N MET A 143 0.34 1.78 1.49
CA MET A 143 1.06 1.16 0.37
C MET A 143 0.10 0.47 -0.60
N GLN A 144 -0.89 -0.27 -0.08
CA GLN A 144 -1.92 -0.91 -0.87
C GLN A 144 -2.73 0.10 -1.68
N ALA A 145 -3.15 1.21 -1.08
CA ALA A 145 -3.89 2.27 -1.78
C ALA A 145 -3.10 2.85 -2.97
N ILE A 146 -1.82 3.20 -2.76
CA ILE A 146 -0.98 3.72 -3.85
C ILE A 146 -0.74 2.66 -4.93
N SER A 147 -0.52 1.40 -4.56
CA SER A 147 -0.42 0.29 -5.51
C SER A 147 -1.69 0.20 -6.37
N MET A 148 -2.88 0.16 -5.78
CA MET A 148 -4.14 0.10 -6.53
C MET A 148 -4.34 1.31 -7.46
N LEU A 149 -3.99 2.52 -7.00
CA LEU A 149 -4.01 3.73 -7.84
C LEU A 149 -3.06 3.61 -9.04
N CYS A 150 -1.85 3.09 -8.86
CA CYS A 150 -0.91 2.85 -9.95
C CYS A 150 -1.36 1.68 -10.86
N GLN A 151 -2.14 0.74 -10.33
CA GLN A 151 -2.75 -0.31 -11.15
C GLN A 151 -3.86 0.26 -12.04
N MET A 152 -4.66 1.18 -11.51
CA MET A 152 -5.70 1.92 -12.25
C MET A 152 -5.10 2.86 -13.30
N ASN A 153 -3.96 3.51 -13.01
CA ASN A 153 -3.24 4.34 -13.97
C ASN A 153 -1.75 3.93 -14.10
N PRO A 154 -1.45 2.90 -14.93
CA PRO A 154 -0.11 2.34 -15.06
C PRO A 154 0.95 3.35 -15.54
N SER A 155 0.54 4.38 -16.29
CA SER A 155 1.44 5.43 -16.80
C SER A 155 2.10 6.24 -15.67
N GLN A 156 1.46 6.29 -14.49
CA GLN A 156 1.95 7.05 -13.34
C GLN A 156 2.85 6.23 -12.41
N ALA A 157 2.99 4.91 -12.61
CA ALA A 157 3.77 4.05 -11.71
C ALA A 157 5.24 4.49 -11.59
N LEU A 158 5.91 4.83 -12.70
CA LEU A 158 7.31 5.27 -12.67
C LEU A 158 7.49 6.68 -12.07
N PRO A 159 6.65 7.69 -12.38
CA PRO A 159 6.64 8.96 -11.65
C PRO A 159 6.45 8.81 -10.14
N ILE A 160 5.50 7.97 -9.70
CA ILE A 160 5.26 7.71 -8.28
C ILE A 160 6.44 6.98 -7.63
N ARG A 161 7.03 5.99 -8.32
CA ARG A 161 8.29 5.35 -7.91
C ARG A 161 9.40 6.38 -7.68
N ALA A 162 9.59 7.31 -8.61
CA ALA A 162 10.60 8.36 -8.49
C ALA A 162 10.33 9.25 -7.26
N LYS A 163 9.05 9.54 -6.97
CA LYS A 163 8.67 10.34 -5.80
C LYS A 163 8.98 9.65 -4.47
N CYS A 164 8.83 8.33 -4.37
CA CYS A 164 9.25 7.56 -3.20
C CYS A 164 10.75 7.76 -2.91
N VAL A 165 11.59 7.75 -3.95
CA VAL A 165 13.05 7.95 -3.84
C VAL A 165 13.37 9.40 -3.48
N GLU A 166 12.76 10.36 -4.16
CA GLU A 166 12.94 11.80 -3.89
C GLU A 166 12.63 12.13 -2.42
N MET A 167 11.58 11.52 -1.86
CA MET A 167 11.17 11.74 -0.47
C MET A 167 11.83 10.80 0.53
N CYS A 168 12.61 9.81 0.06
CA CYS A 168 13.18 8.72 0.86
C CYS A 168 12.12 8.07 1.79
N ARG A 169 10.96 7.72 1.22
CA ARG A 169 9.83 7.12 1.93
C ARG A 169 9.28 5.92 1.17
N MET A 170 8.69 4.97 1.90
CA MET A 170 8.06 3.78 1.34
C MET A 170 8.96 2.99 0.36
N PRO A 171 10.13 2.51 0.79
CA PRO A 171 11.06 1.77 -0.07
C PRO A 171 10.43 0.49 -0.64
N ALA A 172 9.61 -0.22 0.15
CA ALA A 172 8.87 -1.39 -0.31
C ALA A 172 7.97 -1.07 -1.51
N LEU A 173 7.25 0.05 -1.49
CA LEU A 173 6.40 0.50 -2.59
C LEU A 173 7.22 0.76 -3.86
N ALA A 174 8.37 1.44 -3.75
CA ALA A 174 9.23 1.74 -4.89
C ALA A 174 9.71 0.46 -5.59
N ILE A 175 10.01 -0.58 -4.82
CA ILE A 175 10.37 -1.91 -5.33
C ILE A 175 9.18 -2.59 -5.98
N THR A 176 8.02 -2.63 -5.30
CA THR A 176 6.79 -3.23 -5.85
C THR A 176 6.41 -2.61 -7.20
N LEU A 177 6.38 -1.28 -7.31
CA LEU A 177 6.05 -0.59 -8.56
C LEU A 177 7.05 -0.91 -9.68
N SER A 178 8.33 -1.10 -9.34
CA SER A 178 9.35 -1.49 -10.33
C SER A 178 9.11 -2.90 -10.86
N LEU A 179 8.76 -3.85 -9.99
CA LEU A 179 8.48 -5.23 -10.36
C LEU A 179 7.18 -5.35 -11.18
N GLU A 180 6.13 -4.64 -10.78
CA GLU A 180 4.86 -4.62 -11.52
C GLU A 180 5.05 -4.02 -12.92
N HIS A 181 5.81 -2.94 -13.05
CA HIS A 181 6.09 -2.32 -14.35
C HIS A 181 6.86 -3.26 -15.27
N ALA A 182 7.88 -3.96 -14.74
CA ALA A 182 8.66 -4.92 -15.50
C ALA A 182 7.86 -6.17 -15.90
N THR A 183 6.82 -6.54 -15.13
CA THR A 183 5.95 -7.68 -15.48
C THR A 183 4.93 -7.32 -16.57
N ARG A 184 4.44 -6.08 -16.57
CA ARG A 184 3.39 -5.61 -17.51
C ARG A 184 3.91 -5.32 -18.91
N THR A 185 5.21 -5.04 -19.03
CA THR A 185 5.81 -4.62 -20.29
C THR A 185 6.71 -5.73 -20.80
N LEU A 186 6.23 -6.52 -21.76
CA LEU A 186 7.00 -7.57 -22.41
C LEU A 186 7.94 -6.93 -23.45
N GLY A 187 9.12 -6.47 -23.01
CA GLY A 187 10.13 -5.90 -23.91
C GLY A 187 11.46 -5.63 -23.21
N GLY A 188 12.58 -6.00 -23.86
CA GLY A 188 13.94 -5.96 -23.29
C GLY A 188 14.41 -4.58 -22.79
N ASP A 189 13.79 -3.49 -23.24
CA ASP A 189 14.10 -2.13 -22.75
C ASP A 189 13.70 -1.91 -21.27
N THR A 190 12.69 -2.65 -20.79
CA THR A 190 12.21 -2.52 -19.40
C THR A 190 12.96 -3.40 -18.41
N GLU A 191 13.65 -4.44 -18.90
CA GLU A 191 14.57 -5.25 -18.09
C GLU A 191 15.76 -4.41 -17.63
N GLY A 192 16.25 -3.53 -18.52
CA GLY A 192 17.26 -2.52 -18.21
C GLY A 192 16.81 -1.50 -17.17
N ASP A 193 15.57 -0.99 -17.22
CA ASP A 193 15.07 0.02 -16.26
C ASP A 193 15.09 -0.50 -14.82
N MET A 194 14.58 -1.71 -14.57
CA MET A 194 14.56 -2.27 -13.21
C MET A 194 15.98 -2.43 -12.66
N VAL A 195 16.90 -3.00 -13.46
CA VAL A 195 18.29 -3.21 -13.05
C VAL A 195 19.00 -1.89 -12.82
N ALA A 196 18.82 -0.91 -13.72
CA ALA A 196 19.38 0.42 -13.60
C ALA A 196 18.85 1.15 -12.35
N PHE A 197 17.55 1.04 -12.09
CA PHE A 197 16.90 1.63 -10.93
C PHE A 197 17.47 1.08 -9.61
N ILE A 198 17.44 -0.24 -9.41
CA ILE A 198 17.94 -0.86 -8.16
C ILE A 198 19.45 -0.61 -8.03
N SER A 199 20.21 -0.69 -9.13
CA SER A 199 21.64 -0.38 -9.11
C SER A 199 21.89 1.08 -8.72
N GLY A 200 21.06 2.01 -9.18
CA GLY A 200 21.11 3.42 -8.80
C GLY A 200 20.83 3.64 -7.31
N LEU A 201 19.89 2.91 -6.72
CA LEU A 201 19.61 2.98 -5.28
C LEU A 201 20.79 2.50 -4.42
N LEU A 202 21.56 1.52 -4.91
CA LEU A 202 22.65 0.89 -4.18
C LEU A 202 24.01 1.54 -4.41
N LEU A 203 24.29 1.92 -5.65
CA LEU A 203 25.61 2.35 -6.14
C LEU A 203 25.60 3.79 -6.67
N GLY A 204 24.45 4.46 -6.70
CA GLY A 204 24.35 5.85 -7.15
C GLY A 204 25.08 6.81 -6.22
N ASN A 205 25.26 8.05 -6.65
CA ASN A 205 26.08 9.05 -5.93
C ASN A 205 25.38 9.66 -4.70
N ASP A 206 24.05 9.58 -4.61
CA ASP A 206 23.28 10.15 -3.50
C ASP A 206 23.41 9.32 -2.21
N GLN A 207 24.11 9.88 -1.21
CA GLN A 207 24.36 9.21 0.07
C GLN A 207 23.08 9.02 0.90
N GLN A 208 22.11 9.93 0.79
CA GLN A 208 20.85 9.85 1.53
C GLN A 208 20.01 8.68 1.02
N VAL A 209 19.86 8.57 -0.32
CA VAL A 209 19.14 7.48 -0.97
C VAL A 209 19.80 6.13 -0.68
N ARG A 210 21.14 6.04 -0.78
CA ARG A 210 21.87 4.80 -0.44
C ARG A 210 21.64 4.36 1.00
N ASN A 211 21.71 5.29 1.96
CA ASN A 211 21.52 4.97 3.38
C ASN A 211 20.07 4.55 3.67
N TRP A 212 19.10 5.26 3.11
CA TRP A 212 17.69 4.94 3.22
C TRP A 212 17.40 3.52 2.71
N PHE A 213 17.86 3.20 1.50
CA PHE A 213 17.63 1.89 0.91
C PHE A 213 18.40 0.77 1.63
N ALA A 214 19.64 1.03 2.07
CA ALA A 214 20.41 0.07 2.86
C ALA A 214 19.75 -0.25 4.22
N MET A 215 19.13 0.74 4.87
CA MET A 215 18.35 0.50 6.10
C MET A 215 17.16 -0.41 5.83
N PHE A 216 16.41 -0.18 4.75
CA PHE A 216 15.32 -1.06 4.32
C PHE A 216 15.81 -2.50 4.14
N VAL A 217 16.85 -2.72 3.32
CA VAL A 217 17.39 -4.06 3.05
C VAL A 217 17.81 -4.80 4.33
N ARG A 218 18.38 -4.09 5.32
CA ARG A 218 18.79 -4.66 6.61
C ARG A 218 17.60 -4.98 7.51
N ASN A 219 16.57 -4.15 7.51
CA ASN A 219 15.40 -4.34 8.37
C ASN A 219 14.53 -5.51 7.89
N SER A 220 14.28 -5.63 6.59
CA SER A 220 13.45 -6.70 6.03
C SER A 220 14.02 -8.11 6.27
N GLN A 221 15.31 -8.24 6.62
CA GLN A 221 15.95 -9.53 6.93
C GLN A 221 15.90 -9.95 8.39
N LYS A 222 15.77 -8.99 9.31
CA LYS A 222 15.53 -9.33 10.72
C LYS A 222 14.19 -10.06 10.85
N ALA A 223 13.21 -9.63 10.06
CA ALA A 223 11.89 -10.24 9.97
C ALA A 223 11.97 -11.65 9.33
N SER A 224 12.75 -11.84 8.25
CA SER A 224 12.91 -13.15 7.58
C SER A 224 13.69 -14.21 8.38
N LYS A 225 14.44 -13.83 9.43
CA LYS A 225 15.06 -14.80 10.35
C LYS A 225 14.04 -15.50 11.24
N ILE A 226 12.89 -14.86 11.50
CA ILE A 226 11.81 -15.42 12.31
C ILE A 226 11.05 -16.49 11.51
N ASP A 227 10.88 -16.29 10.19
CA ASP A 227 10.22 -17.26 9.30
C ASP A 227 11.05 -18.52 9.01
N ASN A 228 12.39 -18.42 9.11
CA ASN A 228 13.26 -19.59 8.98
C ASN A 228 13.08 -20.61 10.11
N ILE A 229 12.37 -20.29 11.19
CA ILE A 229 11.99 -21.27 12.21
C ILE A 229 10.77 -22.10 11.75
N PHE A 230 9.89 -21.53 10.91
CA PHE A 230 8.69 -22.21 10.42
C PHE A 230 8.96 -23.08 9.18
N VAL A 231 9.93 -22.71 8.34
CA VAL A 231 10.30 -23.49 7.15
C VAL A 231 10.90 -24.86 7.50
N TRP A 232 11.49 -25.02 8.69
CA TRP A 232 11.98 -26.33 9.18
C TRP A 232 10.86 -27.28 9.67
N LEU A 233 9.63 -26.81 9.84
CA LEU A 233 8.46 -27.68 10.11
C LEU A 233 7.80 -28.21 8.83
N SER A 234 8.18 -27.69 7.65
CA SER A 234 7.69 -28.14 6.33
C SER A 234 8.52 -29.27 5.68
N VAL A 235 9.44 -29.91 6.43
CA VAL A 235 10.27 -31.04 5.96
C VAL A 235 9.51 -32.39 6.03
N PHE A 236 8.20 -32.41 5.79
CA PHE A 236 7.43 -33.66 5.66
C PHE A 236 6.86 -33.80 4.24
N PRO A 237 7.36 -34.76 3.44
CA PRO A 237 7.09 -34.81 2.01
C PRO A 237 5.91 -35.72 1.72
N PHE A 238 4.68 -35.20 1.59
CA PHE A 238 3.64 -35.88 0.82
C PHE A 238 2.49 -34.88 0.55
N ILE A 239 1.99 -34.88 -0.71
CA ILE A 239 0.92 -34.04 -1.28
C ILE A 239 1.43 -32.76 -1.97
N GLN A 240 2.08 -32.95 -3.13
CA GLN A 240 2.57 -31.89 -4.03
C GLN A 240 1.79 -31.86 -5.36
N ILE A 241 0.45 -32.00 -5.37
CA ILE A 241 -0.32 -31.90 -6.64
C ILE A 241 -1.61 -31.04 -6.55
N CYS A 242 -2.09 -30.63 -5.36
CA CYS A 242 -3.32 -29.82 -5.28
C CYS A 242 -3.16 -28.34 -4.90
N MET A 243 -1.95 -27.81 -4.66
CA MET A 243 -1.77 -26.44 -4.16
C MET A 243 -1.52 -25.37 -5.25
N LEU A 244 -1.63 -25.70 -6.54
CA LEU A 244 -1.34 -24.76 -7.65
C LEU A 244 -2.58 -24.09 -8.27
N ALA A 245 -3.81 -24.35 -7.80
CA ALA A 245 -5.01 -23.85 -8.49
C ALA A 245 -6.03 -23.05 -7.66
N LYS A 246 -5.84 -22.83 -6.34
CA LYS A 246 -6.76 -21.99 -5.54
C LYS A 246 -6.20 -21.68 -4.15
N LEU A 247 -5.56 -20.52 -4.03
CA LEU A 247 -5.34 -19.71 -2.81
C LEU A 247 -4.65 -18.40 -3.30
N SER A 248 -5.26 -17.49 -4.08
CA SER A 248 -6.49 -16.73 -3.84
C SER A 248 -6.68 -16.43 -2.35
N GLU A 249 -6.44 -15.18 -1.96
CA GLU A 249 -6.42 -14.65 -0.59
C GLU A 249 -5.15 -14.97 0.22
N ARG A 250 -4.05 -14.27 -0.06
CA ARG A 250 -2.92 -14.17 0.89
C ARG A 250 -2.54 -12.73 1.16
N LYS A 251 -3.12 -12.24 2.26
CA LYS A 251 -2.59 -11.31 3.26
C LYS A 251 -1.30 -10.58 2.88
N TRP A 252 -1.43 -9.26 2.75
CA TRP A 252 -0.37 -8.28 2.58
C TRP A 252 0.53 -8.21 3.82
N GLU A 253 1.50 -9.11 3.89
CA GLU A 253 2.57 -9.06 4.88
C GLU A 253 3.80 -8.42 4.21
N SER A 254 4.30 -7.31 4.77
CA SER A 254 5.46 -6.53 4.30
C SER A 254 6.77 -7.33 4.16
N HIS A 255 6.75 -8.64 4.42
CA HIS A 255 7.84 -9.59 4.15
C HIS A 255 8.06 -9.84 2.63
N THR A 256 7.23 -9.31 1.74
CA THR A 256 7.12 -9.72 0.32
C THR A 256 7.96 -8.95 -0.71
N SER A 257 8.15 -7.63 -0.66
CA SER A 257 8.70 -6.90 -1.82
C SER A 257 10.20 -7.13 -2.12
N LEU A 258 11.05 -7.20 -1.08
CA LEU A 258 12.48 -7.48 -1.27
C LEU A 258 12.72 -8.93 -1.70
N GLN A 259 11.93 -9.87 -1.16
CA GLN A 259 11.98 -11.28 -1.55
C GLN A 259 11.53 -11.43 -3.00
N LEU A 260 10.41 -10.82 -3.40
CA LEU A 260 9.95 -10.79 -4.79
C LEU A 260 11.01 -10.19 -5.72
N CYS A 261 11.72 -9.14 -5.29
CA CYS A 261 12.82 -8.58 -6.07
C CYS A 261 13.98 -9.59 -6.24
N ARG A 262 14.36 -10.31 -5.19
CA ARG A 262 15.38 -11.37 -5.26
C ARG A 262 14.94 -12.52 -6.16
N ASP A 263 13.71 -12.98 -6.01
CA ASP A 263 13.15 -14.08 -6.79
C ASP A 263 13.07 -13.70 -8.27
N GLU A 264 12.67 -12.45 -8.58
CA GLU A 264 12.65 -11.96 -9.95
C GLU A 264 14.05 -11.84 -10.56
N LEU A 265 15.05 -11.36 -9.79
CA LEU A 265 16.45 -11.36 -10.24
C LEU A 265 16.97 -12.78 -10.50
N LEU A 266 16.66 -13.75 -9.63
CA LEU A 266 17.04 -15.15 -9.80
C LEU A 266 16.34 -15.79 -10.99
N ARG A 267 15.04 -15.56 -11.16
CA ARG A 267 14.25 -16.05 -12.30
C ARG A 267 14.83 -15.56 -13.63
N ARG A 268 15.26 -14.29 -13.69
CA ARG A 268 15.91 -13.71 -14.89
C ARG A 268 17.28 -14.34 -15.16
N LEU A 269 18.10 -14.48 -14.13
CA LEU A 269 19.39 -15.17 -14.25
C LEU A 269 19.20 -16.61 -14.75
N GLN A 270 18.23 -17.35 -14.21
CA GLN A 270 17.88 -18.69 -14.68
C GLN A 270 17.40 -18.71 -16.14
N THR A 271 16.59 -17.72 -16.53
CA THR A 271 16.11 -17.58 -17.92
C THR A 271 17.27 -17.36 -18.88
N ILE A 272 18.24 -16.51 -18.53
CA ILE A 272 19.45 -16.28 -19.35
C ILE A 272 20.30 -17.55 -19.45
N ILE A 273 20.43 -18.32 -18.35
CA ILE A 273 21.14 -19.60 -18.35
C ILE A 273 20.47 -20.63 -19.27
N LEU A 274 19.14 -20.60 -19.44
CA LEU A 274 18.44 -21.49 -20.38
C LEU A 274 18.82 -21.23 -21.85
N PHE A 275 19.27 -20.02 -22.19
CA PHE A 275 19.80 -19.69 -23.52
C PHE A 275 21.27 -20.08 -23.71
N SER A 276 21.92 -20.63 -22.68
CA SER A 276 23.28 -21.16 -22.78
C SER A 276 23.28 -22.46 -23.60
N MET A 277 23.80 -22.41 -24.83
CA MET A 277 24.17 -23.62 -25.56
C MET A 277 25.66 -23.90 -25.32
N ASP A 278 26.02 -25.15 -25.08
CA ASP A 278 27.42 -25.60 -24.85
C ASP A 278 28.18 -24.87 -23.72
N SER A 279 27.49 -24.52 -22.62
CA SER A 279 28.06 -23.75 -21.51
C SER A 279 28.62 -22.37 -21.90
N GLN A 280 28.24 -21.84 -23.07
CA GLN A 280 28.58 -20.50 -23.50
C GLN A 280 27.30 -19.66 -23.59
N LEU A 281 27.33 -18.53 -22.89
CA LEU A 281 26.28 -17.51 -23.00
C LEU A 281 26.53 -16.67 -24.27
N PRO A 282 25.49 -16.35 -25.06
CA PRO A 282 25.60 -15.41 -26.17
C PRO A 282 26.17 -14.07 -25.69
N GLU A 283 27.09 -13.45 -26.44
CA GLU A 283 27.72 -12.16 -26.07
C GLU A 283 26.69 -11.06 -25.75
N SER A 284 25.53 -11.10 -26.40
CA SER A 284 24.39 -10.19 -26.15
C SER A 284 23.83 -10.28 -24.72
N CYS A 285 23.91 -11.45 -24.08
CA CYS A 285 23.35 -11.71 -22.76
C CYS A 285 24.40 -11.64 -21.62
N VAL A 286 25.70 -11.65 -21.95
CA VAL A 286 26.79 -11.65 -20.96
C VAL A 286 26.80 -10.38 -20.12
N VAL A 287 26.58 -9.22 -20.75
CA VAL A 287 26.59 -7.91 -20.07
C VAL A 287 25.42 -7.82 -19.09
N GLU A 288 24.24 -8.27 -19.51
CA GLU A 288 23.03 -8.29 -18.70
C GLU A 288 23.13 -9.27 -17.53
N ALA A 289 23.57 -10.50 -17.79
CA ALA A 289 23.79 -11.52 -16.75
C ALA A 289 24.79 -11.04 -15.69
N SER A 290 25.88 -10.39 -16.11
CA SER A 290 26.86 -9.80 -15.21
C SER A 290 26.28 -8.66 -14.37
N ALA A 291 25.42 -7.81 -14.94
CA ALA A 291 24.76 -6.74 -14.20
C ALA A 291 23.78 -7.30 -13.15
N LEU A 292 22.93 -8.26 -13.53
CA LEU A 292 22.00 -8.95 -12.65
C LEU A 292 22.72 -9.67 -11.50
N LEU A 293 23.82 -10.37 -11.80
CA LEU A 293 24.61 -11.07 -10.80
C LEU A 293 25.27 -10.11 -9.81
N ARG A 294 25.87 -9.01 -10.30
CA ARG A 294 26.44 -7.97 -9.44
C ARG A 294 25.38 -7.34 -8.54
N LEU A 295 24.19 -7.09 -9.08
CA LEU A 295 23.06 -6.56 -8.32
C LEU A 295 22.60 -7.51 -7.22
N TYR A 296 22.42 -8.79 -7.57
CA TYR A 296 22.08 -9.84 -6.61
C TYR A 296 23.13 -9.97 -5.50
N CYS A 297 24.42 -9.96 -5.85
CA CYS A 297 25.52 -9.99 -4.90
C CYS A 297 25.57 -8.74 -4.01
N ALA A 298 25.30 -7.55 -4.55
CA ALA A 298 25.22 -6.31 -3.77
C ALA A 298 24.08 -6.37 -2.74
N LEU A 299 22.91 -6.87 -3.14
CA LEU A 299 21.77 -7.10 -2.24
C LEU A 299 22.08 -8.17 -1.18
N ARG A 300 22.87 -9.21 -1.49
CA ARG A 300 23.37 -10.21 -0.52
C ARG A 300 24.48 -9.68 0.38
N GLY A 301 25.33 -8.76 -0.10
CA GLY A 301 26.44 -8.19 0.65
C GLY A 301 25.98 -7.19 1.71
N ILE A 302 25.05 -6.29 1.35
CA ILE A 302 24.46 -5.30 2.29
C ILE A 302 23.64 -5.98 3.38
N ALA A 303 23.14 -7.17 3.05
CA ALA A 303 22.41 -8.10 3.89
C ALA A 303 23.26 -8.89 4.89
N GLY A 304 24.58 -8.99 4.68
CA GLY A 304 25.45 -9.82 5.53
C GLY A 304 25.13 -11.31 5.48
N ILE A 305 24.56 -11.81 4.39
CA ILE A 305 24.28 -13.23 4.18
C ILE A 305 25.60 -13.88 3.72
N LYS A 306 26.20 -14.73 4.57
CA LYS A 306 27.20 -15.71 4.12
C LYS A 306 26.54 -16.70 3.17
#